data_AF-A0A9E5V2C8-F1
#
_entry.id   AF-A0A9E5V2C8-F1
#
_cell.length_a   1.000
_cell.length_b   1.000
_cell.length_c   1.000
_cell.angle_alpha   90.00
_cell.angle_beta   90.00
_cell.angle_gamma   90.00
#
_symmetry.space_group_name_H-M   'P 1'
#
loop_
_entity.id
_entity.type
_entity.pdbx_description
1 polymer ?
#
loop_
_entity_poly.entity_id
_entity_poly.type
_entity_poly.pdbx_seq_one_letter_code
_entity_poly.pdbx_strand_id
1 'polypeptide(L)'
;QDKETVYYAYVTDDERRLVRVVSLRQLLFSIPDARIQDLASDRVIKAYTTMPQEEVAQLMKRYDLLALPVVDREDRLVGIITIDDVIDILEEEATEDIQKLAGVSGDEAALSPPAVTIRKRLPWLLGNIGLYIGAASAIAPFQQVISVVPVLAVIMPILSNTSGNVAIQALSVTVRGLGIGEVTPKDTLRILRKELLAGLGTALALGFTLAVLSLIWSTPEERWVGAVAGFVMVINVFVAATAGTLLPMGLKRLNLDPALISGPLLTTTLDAIGFLTFLGLVSVMLKLVG
;
A
#
# COMPACT_ATOMS: atom_id res chain seq x y z
N GLN A 1 7.21 9.00 44.14
CA GLN A 1 6.31 9.14 42.97
C GLN A 1 6.80 8.16 41.94
N ASP A 2 5.95 7.23 41.51
CA ASP A 2 6.29 6.35 40.41
C ASP A 2 6.61 7.17 39.16
N LYS A 3 7.68 6.77 38.48
CA LYS A 3 8.15 7.34 37.23
C LYS A 3 7.95 6.26 36.17
N GLU A 4 7.36 6.64 35.04
CA GLU A 4 7.12 5.73 33.91
C GLU A 4 8.40 5.00 33.48
N THR A 5 9.52 5.73 33.44
CA THR A 5 10.83 5.13 33.20
C THR A 5 11.93 5.92 33.90
N VAL A 6 13.04 5.25 34.21
CA VAL A 6 14.24 5.84 34.82
C VAL A 6 15.45 5.82 33.90
N TYR A 7 15.34 5.33 32.66
CA TYR A 7 16.48 5.15 31.76
C TYR A 7 17.02 6.45 31.15
N TYR A 8 16.18 7.47 31.02
CA TYR A 8 16.55 8.79 30.52
C TYR A 8 16.05 9.89 31.44
N ALA A 9 16.86 10.94 31.58
CA ALA A 9 16.46 12.20 32.17
C ALA A 9 16.60 13.32 31.13
N TYR A 10 15.52 14.07 30.96
CA TYR A 10 15.44 15.19 30.04
C TYR A 10 15.66 16.50 30.82
N VAL A 11 16.54 17.35 30.31
CA VAL A 11 16.90 18.62 30.93
C VAL A 11 16.16 19.74 30.20
N THR A 12 15.44 20.55 30.96
CA THR A 12 14.71 21.72 30.45
C THR A 12 15.28 23.03 30.98
N ASP A 13 15.04 24.11 30.26
CA ASP A 13 15.30 25.47 30.76
C ASP A 13 14.15 26.00 31.63
N ASP A 14 14.25 27.26 32.07
CA ASP A 14 13.26 27.95 32.89
C ASP A 14 11.90 28.13 32.18
N GLU A 15 11.88 28.07 30.85
CA GLU A 15 10.67 28.11 30.01
C GLU A 15 10.12 26.72 29.66
N ARG A 16 10.68 25.66 30.26
CA ARG A 16 10.39 24.23 30.02
C ARG A 16 10.81 23.72 28.63
N ARG A 17 11.62 24.44 27.88
CA ARG A 17 12.11 23.98 26.57
C ARG A 17 13.08 22.82 26.77
N LEU A 18 12.95 21.80 25.93
CA LEU A 18 13.82 20.63 25.96
C LEU A 18 15.22 21.01 25.42
N VAL A 19 16.22 21.00 26.29
CA VAL A 19 17.59 21.43 25.93
C VAL A 19 18.54 20.24 25.77
N ARG A 20 18.50 19.28 26.71
CA ARG A 20 19.46 18.15 26.74
C ARG A 20 18.84 16.85 27.20
N VAL A 21 19.54 15.74 26.94
CA VAL A 21 19.19 14.42 27.46
C VAL A 21 20.42 13.75 28.10
N VAL A 22 20.20 13.06 29.22
CA VAL A 22 21.21 12.23 29.87
C VAL A 22 20.64 10.83 30.14
N SER A 23 21.42 9.79 29.86
CA SER A 23 21.02 8.42 30.16
C SER A 23 21.39 8.05 31.60
N LEU A 24 20.61 7.17 32.23
CA LEU A 24 20.92 6.62 33.55
C LEU A 24 22.29 5.94 33.57
N ARG A 25 22.67 5.27 32.46
CA ARG A 25 24.00 4.69 32.29
C ARG A 25 25.09 5.75 32.47
N GLN A 26 24.98 6.89 31.79
CA GLN A 26 25.95 7.98 31.94
C GLN A 26 26.00 8.50 33.38
N LEU A 27 24.86 8.65 34.05
CA LEU A 27 24.81 9.07 35.45
C LEU A 27 25.52 8.07 36.37
N LEU A 28 25.24 6.77 36.22
CA LEU A 28 25.83 5.70 37.04
C LEU A 28 27.34 5.56 36.88
N PHE A 29 27.88 5.86 35.70
CA PHE A 29 29.31 5.76 35.41
C PHE A 29 30.04 7.12 35.46
N SER A 30 29.37 8.18 35.93
CA SER A 30 29.95 9.51 36.09
C SER A 30 30.53 9.74 37.49
N ILE A 31 31.44 10.72 37.60
CA ILE A 31 31.98 11.15 38.90
C ILE A 31 30.87 11.89 39.67
N PRO A 32 30.70 11.66 40.99
CA PRO A 32 29.60 12.26 41.76
C PRO A 32 29.47 13.79 41.67
N ASP A 33 30.59 14.50 41.47
CA ASP A 33 30.64 15.97 41.41
C ASP A 33 30.58 16.53 39.98
N ALA A 34 30.45 15.67 38.95
CA ALA A 34 30.34 16.12 37.57
C ALA A 34 29.01 16.84 37.34
N ARG A 35 29.06 17.99 36.65
CA ARG A 35 27.84 18.74 36.34
C ARG A 35 27.07 18.05 35.22
N ILE A 36 25.75 18.02 35.31
CA ILE A 36 24.87 17.47 34.26
C ILE A 36 25.12 18.13 32.90
N GLN A 37 25.43 19.43 32.90
CA GLN A 37 25.76 20.16 31.67
C GLN A 37 26.99 19.61 30.94
N ASP A 38 27.90 18.93 31.62
CA ASP A 38 29.12 18.38 31.03
C ASP A 38 28.93 16.92 30.58
N LEU A 39 27.86 16.26 31.07
CA LEU A 39 27.50 14.86 30.79
C LEU A 39 26.40 14.71 29.73
N ALA A 40 25.46 15.66 29.70
CA ALA A 40 24.26 15.59 28.88
C ALA A 40 24.53 15.97 27.42
N SER A 41 23.83 15.30 26.50
CA SER A 41 23.93 15.57 25.07
C SER A 41 22.96 16.69 24.65
N ASP A 42 23.46 17.66 23.88
CA ASP A 42 22.64 18.69 23.22
C ASP A 42 21.82 18.13 22.05
N ARG A 43 22.20 16.97 21.51
CA ARG A 43 21.49 16.32 20.39
C ARG A 43 20.36 15.47 20.93
N VAL A 44 19.23 16.10 21.20
CA VAL A 44 18.00 15.41 21.63
C VAL A 44 17.12 15.12 20.42
N ILE A 45 16.92 13.83 20.14
CA ILE A 45 15.88 13.39 19.21
C ILE A 45 14.53 13.54 19.93
N LYS A 46 13.57 14.19 19.27
CA LYS A 46 12.28 14.57 19.86
C LYS A 46 11.14 14.34 18.87
N ALA A 47 9.96 13.99 19.37
CA ALA A 47 8.71 14.01 18.62
C ALA A 47 7.92 15.28 18.93
N TYR A 48 7.12 15.73 17.97
CA TYR A 48 6.16 16.80 18.18
C TYR A 48 4.78 16.24 18.48
N THR A 49 3.97 16.95 19.26
CA THR A 49 2.57 16.56 19.57
C THR A 49 1.67 16.40 18.34
N THR A 50 2.08 16.93 17.19
CA THR A 50 1.36 16.83 15.91
C THR A 50 1.89 15.73 14.99
N MET A 51 2.93 15.00 15.41
CA MET A 51 3.54 13.96 14.60
C MET A 51 2.66 12.70 14.61
N PRO A 52 2.43 12.05 13.45
CA PRO A 52 1.72 10.77 13.40
C PRO A 52 2.42 9.68 14.22
N GLN A 53 1.64 8.77 14.81
CA GLN A 53 2.17 7.67 15.63
C GLN A 53 3.16 6.77 14.87
N GLU A 54 2.90 6.51 13.59
CA GLU A 54 3.81 5.75 12.71
C GLU A 54 5.20 6.42 12.60
N GLU A 55 5.25 7.75 12.45
CA GLU A 55 6.51 8.48 12.35
C GLU A 55 7.29 8.46 13.68
N VAL A 56 6.59 8.53 14.81
CA VAL A 56 7.18 8.37 16.15
C VAL A 56 7.81 6.99 16.31
N ALA A 57 7.07 5.94 15.94
CA ALA A 57 7.54 4.56 16.01
C ALA A 57 8.77 4.33 15.12
N GLN A 58 8.76 4.87 13.88
CA GLN A 58 9.91 4.84 12.98
C GLN A 58 11.13 5.58 13.55
N LEU A 59 10.92 6.72 14.22
CA LEU A 59 11.99 7.49 14.84
C LEU A 59 12.64 6.73 16.00
N MET A 60 11.83 6.16 16.89
CA MET A 60 12.32 5.35 18.01
C MET A 60 13.08 4.12 17.53
N LYS A 61 12.54 3.42 16.52
CA LYS A 61 13.21 2.26 15.89
C LYS A 61 14.52 2.64 15.19
N ARG A 62 14.57 3.77 14.49
CA ARG A 62 15.77 4.20 13.75
C ARG A 62 16.95 4.49 14.68
N TYR A 63 16.67 5.02 15.86
CA TYR A 63 17.69 5.46 16.82
C TYR A 63 17.81 4.52 18.03
N ASP A 64 17.16 3.35 18.01
CA ASP A 64 17.14 2.35 19.09
C ASP A 64 16.82 2.97 20.47
N LEU A 65 15.80 3.84 20.52
CA LEU A 65 15.42 4.59 21.72
C LEU A 65 14.46 3.79 22.60
N LEU A 66 14.73 3.73 23.92
CA LEU A 66 13.80 3.14 24.90
C LEU A 66 12.70 4.11 25.33
N ALA A 67 12.94 5.42 25.19
CA ALA A 67 11.95 6.46 25.40
C ALA A 67 12.26 7.65 24.49
N LEU A 68 11.22 8.35 24.06
CA LEU A 68 11.32 9.54 23.22
C LEU A 68 10.59 10.71 23.89
N PRO A 69 11.23 11.89 24.02
CA PRO A 69 10.55 13.07 24.55
C PRO A 69 9.61 13.66 23.51
N VAL A 70 8.42 14.05 23.96
CA VAL A 70 7.41 14.74 23.17
C VAL A 70 7.40 16.21 23.54
N VAL A 71 7.48 17.08 22.53
CA VAL A 71 7.46 18.52 22.68
C VAL A 71 6.25 19.16 21.99
N ASP A 72 5.82 20.32 22.49
CA ASP A 72 4.85 21.16 21.79
C ASP A 72 5.50 21.98 20.65
N ARG A 73 4.73 22.88 20.04
CA ARG A 73 5.20 23.76 18.95
C ARG A 73 6.27 24.76 19.37
N GLU A 74 6.40 25.02 20.67
CA GLU A 74 7.37 25.94 21.27
C GLU A 74 8.58 25.19 21.87
N ASP A 75 8.75 23.91 21.50
CA ASP A 75 9.79 23.00 21.99
C ASP A 75 9.74 22.73 23.50
N ARG A 76 8.61 22.98 24.15
CA ARG A 76 8.43 22.65 25.58
C ARG A 76 8.17 21.17 25.76
N LEU A 77 8.86 20.55 26.71
CA LEU A 77 8.67 19.13 27.04
C LEU A 77 7.29 18.94 27.69
N VAL A 78 6.44 18.16 27.02
CA VAL A 78 5.07 17.87 27.50
C VAL A 78 4.91 16.45 28.01
N GLY A 79 5.76 15.53 27.55
CA GLY A 79 5.66 14.12 27.94
C GLY A 79 6.76 13.27 27.31
N ILE A 80 6.61 11.97 27.45
CA ILE A 80 7.49 10.97 26.86
C ILE A 80 6.63 9.84 26.28
N ILE A 81 7.18 9.12 25.31
CA ILE A 81 6.62 7.88 24.78
C ILE A 81 7.65 6.78 25.04
N THR A 82 7.22 5.64 25.55
CA THR A 82 8.11 4.51 25.87
C THR A 82 8.06 3.44 24.78
N ILE A 83 9.02 2.52 24.83
CA ILE A 83 9.16 1.48 23.80
C ILE A 83 8.00 0.47 23.82
N ASP A 84 7.39 0.23 24.98
CA ASP A 84 6.19 -0.60 25.11
C ASP A 84 4.99 0.01 24.38
N ASP A 85 4.73 1.32 24.53
CA ASP A 85 3.71 2.03 23.75
C ASP A 85 3.96 1.91 22.24
N VAL A 86 5.23 2.00 21.82
CA VAL A 86 5.59 1.89 20.40
C VAL A 86 5.38 0.48 19.85
N ILE A 87 5.56 -0.57 20.66
CA ILE A 87 5.29 -1.94 20.23
C ILE A 87 3.81 -2.10 19.90
N ASP A 88 2.93 -1.58 20.75
CA ASP A 88 1.48 -1.64 20.53
C ASP A 88 1.08 -0.85 19.27
N ILE A 89 1.62 0.36 19.09
CA ILE A 89 1.41 1.18 17.88
C ILE A 89 1.83 0.41 16.61
N LEU A 90 2.98 -0.26 16.63
CA LEU A 90 3.46 -1.02 15.47
C LEU A 90 2.56 -2.22 15.14
N GLU A 91 1.97 -2.87 16.14
CA GLU A 91 1.03 -3.98 15.94
C GLU A 91 -0.31 -3.49 15.38
N GLU A 92 -0.83 -2.37 15.91
CA GLU A 92 -2.06 -1.74 15.44
C GLU A 92 -1.93 -1.25 14.00
N GLU A 93 -0.85 -0.53 13.66
CA GLU A 93 -0.60 -0.05 12.29
C GLU A 93 -0.45 -1.20 11.29
N ALA A 94 0.29 -2.24 11.65
CA ALA A 94 0.43 -3.42 10.78
C ALA A 94 -0.91 -4.12 10.53
N THR A 95 -1.79 -4.14 11.54
CA THR A 95 -3.14 -4.71 11.43
C THR A 95 -4.05 -3.83 10.57
N GLU A 96 -4.02 -2.51 10.80
CA GLU A 96 -4.81 -1.54 10.05
C GLU A 96 -4.45 -1.53 8.57
N ASP A 97 -3.16 -1.58 8.22
CA ASP A 97 -2.69 -1.64 6.83
C ASP A 97 -3.20 -2.89 6.09
N ILE A 98 -3.17 -4.04 6.75
CA ILE A 98 -3.71 -5.29 6.20
C ILE A 98 -5.21 -5.16 5.95
N GLN A 99 -5.96 -4.57 6.89
CA GLN A 99 -7.39 -4.38 6.77
C GLN A 99 -7.74 -3.37 5.67
N LYS A 100 -7.03 -2.24 5.59
CA LYS A 100 -7.20 -1.22 4.52
C LYS A 100 -6.99 -1.81 3.14
N LEU A 101 -5.95 -2.62 2.93
CA LEU A 101 -5.70 -3.31 1.66
C LEU A 101 -6.87 -4.22 1.25
N ALA A 102 -7.50 -4.90 2.22
CA ALA A 102 -8.68 -5.73 2.01
C ALA A 102 -9.99 -4.93 1.93
N GLY A 103 -9.97 -3.62 2.19
CA GLY A 103 -11.16 -2.79 2.27
C GLY A 103 -12.04 -3.10 3.48
N VAL A 104 -11.43 -3.47 4.60
CA VAL A 104 -12.07 -3.70 5.90
C VAL A 104 -11.74 -2.55 6.84
N SER A 105 -12.70 -2.15 7.68
CA SER A 105 -12.49 -1.11 8.70
C SER A 105 -11.73 -1.65 9.91
N GLY A 106 -10.73 -0.89 10.37
CA GLY A 106 -9.87 -1.08 11.57
C GLY A 106 -10.46 -1.92 12.71
N ASP A 107 -11.61 -1.48 13.20
CA ASP A 107 -12.16 -1.91 14.49
C ASP A 107 -12.96 -3.23 14.44
N GLU A 108 -12.89 -4.04 13.38
CA GLU A 108 -13.62 -5.31 13.29
C GLU A 108 -12.79 -6.48 13.82
N ALA A 109 -13.15 -7.00 15.01
CA ALA A 109 -12.55 -8.21 15.55
C ALA A 109 -13.11 -9.49 14.89
N ALA A 110 -12.32 -10.56 14.84
CA ALA A 110 -12.72 -11.83 14.23
C ALA A 110 -13.98 -12.47 14.85
N LEU A 111 -14.23 -12.22 16.13
CA LEU A 111 -15.41 -12.71 16.88
C LEU A 111 -16.51 -11.65 17.01
N SER A 112 -16.49 -10.61 16.18
CA SER A 112 -17.55 -9.59 16.16
C SER A 112 -18.92 -10.22 15.87
N PRO A 113 -20.00 -9.76 16.53
CA PRO A 113 -21.35 -10.22 16.21
C PRO A 113 -21.68 -9.95 14.73
N PRO A 114 -22.45 -10.81 14.05
CA PRO A 114 -22.77 -10.64 12.62
C PRO A 114 -23.37 -9.28 12.27
N ALA A 115 -24.18 -8.69 13.17
CA ALA A 115 -24.76 -7.36 12.98
C ALA A 115 -23.70 -6.24 12.91
N VAL A 116 -22.61 -6.37 13.66
CA VAL A 116 -21.49 -5.41 13.64
C VAL A 116 -20.72 -5.54 12.34
N THR A 117 -20.38 -6.77 11.92
CA THR A 117 -19.73 -7.05 10.64
C THR A 117 -20.52 -6.51 9.46
N ILE A 118 -21.84 -6.76 9.40
CA ILE A 118 -22.69 -6.24 8.33
C ILE A 118 -22.67 -4.72 8.32
N ARG A 119 -22.87 -4.08 9.48
CA ARG A 119 -22.89 -2.60 9.56
C ARG A 119 -21.57 -1.97 9.12
N LYS A 120 -20.43 -2.61 9.40
CA LYS A 120 -19.10 -2.11 9.04
C LYS A 120 -18.74 -2.38 7.57
N ARG A 121 -19.05 -3.57 7.05
CA ARG A 121 -18.66 -3.96 5.67
C ARG A 121 -19.65 -3.54 4.61
N LEU A 122 -20.96 -3.50 4.91
CA LEU A 122 -22.00 -3.27 3.90
C LEU A 122 -21.84 -1.93 3.16
N PRO A 123 -21.57 -0.78 3.82
CA PRO A 123 -21.37 0.48 3.10
C PRO A 123 -20.22 0.39 2.09
N TRP A 124 -19.12 -0.26 2.48
CA TRP A 124 -17.98 -0.46 1.62
C TRP A 124 -18.28 -1.40 0.44
N LEU A 125 -18.94 -2.54 0.70
CA LEU A 125 -19.36 -3.48 -0.34
C LEU A 125 -20.34 -2.87 -1.34
N LEU A 126 -21.27 -2.02 -0.87
CA LEU A 126 -22.16 -1.26 -1.75
C LEU A 126 -21.38 -0.25 -2.61
N GLY A 127 -20.36 0.40 -2.03
CA GLY A 127 -19.41 1.22 -2.80
C GLY A 127 -18.70 0.43 -3.90
N ASN A 128 -18.23 -0.79 -3.59
CA ASN A 128 -17.61 -1.68 -4.57
C ASN A 128 -18.59 -2.10 -5.67
N ILE A 129 -19.86 -2.35 -5.36
CA ILE A 129 -20.88 -2.60 -6.39
C ILE A 129 -20.98 -1.41 -7.34
N GLY A 130 -20.93 -0.18 -6.84
CA GLY A 130 -20.88 1.03 -7.68
C GLY A 130 -19.68 1.03 -8.63
N LEU A 131 -18.49 0.68 -8.12
CA LEU A 131 -17.29 0.52 -8.94
C LEU A 131 -17.47 -0.56 -10.01
N TYR A 132 -18.01 -1.73 -9.64
CA TYR A 132 -18.23 -2.84 -10.56
C TYR A 132 -19.25 -2.50 -11.65
N ILE A 133 -20.30 -1.73 -11.33
CA ILE A 133 -21.23 -1.19 -12.32
C ILE A 133 -20.49 -0.27 -13.30
N GLY A 134 -19.59 0.57 -12.79
CA GLY A 134 -18.70 1.40 -13.62
C GLY A 134 -17.86 0.57 -14.59
N ALA A 135 -17.17 -0.46 -14.10
CA ALA A 135 -16.38 -1.34 -14.97
C ALA A 135 -17.24 -2.13 -15.96
N ALA A 136 -18.41 -2.63 -15.54
CA ALA A 136 -19.35 -3.33 -16.42
C ALA A 136 -19.90 -2.42 -17.54
N SER A 137 -20.08 -1.13 -17.27
CA SER A 137 -20.51 -0.15 -18.28
C SER A 137 -19.50 -0.01 -19.42
N ALA A 138 -18.21 -0.30 -19.17
CA ALA A 138 -17.16 -0.31 -20.19
C ALA A 138 -17.29 -1.48 -21.18
N ILE A 139 -17.96 -2.56 -20.77
CA ILE A 139 -18.21 -3.75 -21.61
C ILE A 139 -19.45 -3.54 -22.50
N ALA A 140 -20.46 -2.78 -22.02
CA ALA A 140 -21.75 -2.63 -22.68
C ALA A 140 -21.69 -2.23 -24.18
N PRO A 141 -20.79 -1.33 -24.63
CA PRO A 141 -20.67 -0.99 -26.06
C PRO A 141 -20.25 -2.16 -26.96
N PHE A 142 -19.69 -3.23 -26.40
CA PHE A 142 -19.10 -4.35 -27.12
C PHE A 142 -19.99 -5.60 -27.13
N GLN A 143 -21.25 -5.52 -26.68
CA GLN A 143 -22.16 -6.66 -26.66
C GLN A 143 -22.30 -7.35 -28.02
N GLN A 144 -22.31 -6.58 -29.11
CA GLN A 144 -22.34 -7.13 -30.48
C GLN A 144 -21.08 -7.92 -30.80
N VAL A 145 -19.90 -7.40 -30.42
CA VAL A 145 -18.61 -8.09 -30.62
C VAL A 145 -18.58 -9.42 -29.87
N ILE A 146 -19.05 -9.42 -28.62
CA ILE A 146 -19.13 -10.63 -27.78
C ILE A 146 -20.08 -11.67 -28.38
N SER A 147 -21.18 -11.24 -29.00
CA SER A 147 -22.12 -12.15 -29.66
C SER A 147 -21.54 -12.86 -30.89
N VAL A 148 -20.62 -12.19 -31.59
CA VAL A 148 -19.94 -12.75 -32.78
C VAL A 148 -18.74 -13.61 -32.39
N VAL A 149 -18.11 -13.32 -31.24
CA VAL A 149 -16.93 -14.05 -30.75
C VAL A 149 -17.16 -14.51 -29.31
N PRO A 150 -17.93 -15.59 -29.09
CA PRO A 150 -18.32 -16.04 -27.75
C PRO A 150 -17.14 -16.39 -26.85
N VAL A 151 -16.00 -16.80 -27.42
CA VAL A 151 -14.80 -17.14 -26.65
C VAL A 151 -14.26 -15.97 -25.82
N LEU A 152 -14.60 -14.71 -26.15
CA LEU A 152 -14.23 -13.53 -25.35
C LEU A 152 -14.74 -13.65 -23.91
N ALA A 153 -15.95 -14.19 -23.71
CA ALA A 153 -16.55 -14.34 -22.39
C ALA A 153 -15.74 -15.29 -21.48
N VAL A 154 -15.02 -16.25 -22.08
CA VAL A 154 -14.16 -17.20 -21.36
C VAL A 154 -12.81 -16.57 -21.01
N ILE A 155 -12.28 -15.72 -21.89
CA ILE A 155 -10.96 -15.09 -21.73
C ILE A 155 -11.02 -13.88 -20.78
N MET A 156 -12.14 -13.13 -20.77
CA MET A 156 -12.30 -11.91 -19.97
C MET A 156 -12.01 -12.11 -18.46
N PRO A 157 -12.55 -13.14 -17.77
CA PRO A 157 -12.22 -13.38 -16.37
C PRO A 157 -10.74 -13.66 -16.14
N ILE A 158 -10.06 -14.33 -17.08
CA ILE A 158 -8.64 -14.65 -16.98
C ILE A 158 -7.82 -13.35 -17.08
N LEU A 159 -8.15 -12.48 -18.03
CA LEU A 159 -7.50 -11.17 -18.19
C LEU A 159 -7.65 -10.31 -16.93
N SER A 160 -8.89 -10.13 -16.47
CA SER A 160 -9.25 -9.30 -15.31
C SER A 160 -8.53 -9.77 -14.03
N ASN A 161 -8.70 -11.05 -13.66
CA ASN A 161 -8.11 -11.60 -12.44
C ASN A 161 -6.58 -11.51 -12.43
N THR A 162 -5.96 -11.72 -13.59
CA THR A 162 -4.50 -11.73 -13.69
C THR A 162 -3.92 -10.33 -13.55
N SER A 163 -4.51 -9.32 -14.23
CA SER A 163 -4.08 -7.93 -14.06
C SER A 163 -4.33 -7.42 -12.64
N GLY A 164 -5.45 -7.79 -12.04
CA GLY A 164 -5.76 -7.44 -10.66
C GLY A 164 -4.73 -7.99 -9.67
N ASN A 165 -4.34 -9.27 -9.83
CA ASN A 165 -3.34 -9.90 -8.99
C ASN A 165 -1.95 -9.24 -9.12
N VAL A 166 -1.52 -8.94 -10.35
CA VAL A 166 -0.24 -8.23 -10.56
C VAL A 166 -0.26 -6.86 -9.90
N ALA A 167 -1.37 -6.13 -10.03
CA ALA A 167 -1.51 -4.81 -9.43
C ALA A 167 -1.47 -4.86 -7.90
N ILE A 168 -2.19 -5.80 -7.29
CA ILE A 168 -2.18 -6.00 -5.84
C ILE A 168 -0.78 -6.41 -5.35
N GLN A 169 -0.08 -7.29 -6.07
CA GLN A 169 1.30 -7.67 -5.70
C GLN A 169 2.25 -6.47 -5.71
N ALA A 170 2.22 -5.66 -6.78
CA ALA A 170 3.02 -4.45 -6.88
C ALA A 170 2.63 -3.42 -5.80
N LEU A 171 1.33 -3.26 -5.53
CA LEU A 171 0.80 -2.39 -4.49
C LEU A 171 1.28 -2.82 -3.10
N SER A 172 1.09 -4.10 -2.72
CA SER A 172 1.45 -4.60 -1.40
C SER A 172 2.95 -4.48 -1.12
N VAL A 173 3.81 -4.81 -2.09
CA VAL A 173 5.26 -4.66 -1.94
C VAL A 173 5.64 -3.19 -1.79
N THR A 174 5.01 -2.30 -2.56
CA THR A 174 5.30 -0.86 -2.54
C THR A 174 4.81 -0.20 -1.24
N VAL A 175 3.58 -0.48 -0.80
CA VAL A 175 3.00 0.05 0.44
C VAL A 175 3.81 -0.42 1.64
N ARG A 176 4.11 -1.72 1.73
CA ARG A 176 4.97 -2.26 2.80
C ARG A 176 6.34 -1.58 2.82
N GLY A 177 6.98 -1.43 1.66
CA GLY A 177 8.29 -0.78 1.57
C GLY A 177 8.25 0.68 2.03
N LEU A 178 7.15 1.39 1.77
CA LEU A 178 6.94 2.76 2.24
C LEU A 178 6.71 2.79 3.76
N GLY A 179 5.87 1.90 4.30
CA GLY A 179 5.51 1.87 5.73
C GLY A 179 6.68 1.49 6.65
N ILE A 180 7.60 0.63 6.20
CA ILE A 180 8.81 0.30 6.99
C ILE A 180 9.99 1.25 6.70
N GLY A 181 9.83 2.23 5.81
CA GLY A 181 10.88 3.16 5.40
C GLY A 181 12.02 2.54 4.58
N GLU A 182 11.80 1.36 3.98
CA GLU A 182 12.77 0.69 3.09
C GLU A 182 12.92 1.47 1.76
N VAL A 183 11.83 2.07 1.28
CA VAL A 183 11.82 2.87 0.06
C VAL A 183 11.19 4.23 0.30
N THR A 184 11.58 5.20 -0.52
CA THR A 184 11.02 6.56 -0.48
C THR A 184 10.40 6.91 -1.83
N PRO A 185 9.59 7.98 -1.90
CA PRO A 185 9.12 8.51 -3.18
C PRO A 185 10.22 8.96 -4.14
N LYS A 186 11.49 8.98 -3.74
CA LYS A 186 12.62 9.23 -4.66
C LYS A 186 12.99 7.96 -5.45
N ASP A 187 12.66 6.79 -4.93
CA ASP A 187 12.99 5.48 -5.51
C ASP A 187 11.96 5.01 -6.56
N THR A 188 10.90 5.79 -6.80
CA THR A 188 9.77 5.41 -7.68
C THR A 188 10.21 4.88 -9.03
N LEU A 189 11.15 5.54 -9.72
CA LEU A 189 11.60 5.11 -11.05
C LEU A 189 12.36 3.77 -11.00
N ARG A 190 13.14 3.55 -9.93
CA ARG A 190 13.90 2.31 -9.74
C ARG A 190 12.97 1.13 -9.48
N ILE A 191 11.93 1.34 -8.66
CA ILE A 191 10.92 0.33 -8.35
C ILE A 191 10.06 0.05 -9.58
N LEU A 192 9.57 1.09 -10.26
CA LEU A 192 8.78 0.94 -11.48
C LEU A 192 9.56 0.12 -12.53
N ARG A 193 10.84 0.43 -12.76
CA ARG A 193 11.66 -0.34 -13.70
C ARG A 193 11.78 -1.81 -13.30
N LYS A 194 11.99 -2.11 -12.02
CA LYS A 194 12.03 -3.48 -11.50
C LYS A 194 10.71 -4.20 -11.76
N GLU A 195 9.58 -3.57 -11.42
CA GLU A 195 8.24 -4.15 -11.60
C GLU A 195 7.86 -4.33 -13.07
N LEU A 196 8.25 -3.42 -13.96
CA LEU A 196 8.01 -3.57 -15.40
C LEU A 196 8.85 -4.72 -16.00
N LEU A 197 10.10 -4.89 -15.57
CA LEU A 197 10.96 -5.99 -16.03
C LEU A 197 10.45 -7.35 -15.53
N ALA A 198 10.04 -7.42 -14.25
CA ALA A 198 9.41 -8.63 -13.69
C ALA A 198 8.06 -8.91 -14.40
N GLY A 199 7.26 -7.86 -14.60
CA GLY A 199 5.98 -7.91 -15.30
C GLY A 199 6.10 -8.42 -16.73
N LEU A 200 7.17 -8.09 -17.45
CA LEU A 200 7.40 -8.63 -18.80
C LEU A 200 7.52 -10.16 -18.80
N GLY A 201 8.25 -10.73 -17.85
CA GLY A 201 8.38 -12.20 -17.73
C GLY A 201 7.03 -12.86 -17.44
N THR A 202 6.28 -12.30 -16.49
CA THR A 202 4.94 -12.75 -16.13
C THR A 202 3.98 -12.64 -17.32
N ALA A 203 3.98 -11.49 -18.01
CA ALA A 203 3.15 -11.21 -19.18
C ALA A 203 3.41 -12.21 -20.32
N LEU A 204 4.67 -12.52 -20.62
CA LEU A 204 5.01 -13.49 -21.66
C LEU A 204 4.54 -14.90 -21.31
N ALA A 205 4.74 -15.34 -20.06
CA ALA A 205 4.29 -16.65 -19.61
C ALA A 205 2.76 -16.78 -19.64
N LEU A 206 2.05 -15.75 -19.19
CA LEU A 206 0.58 -15.70 -19.19
C LEU A 206 0.03 -15.61 -20.61
N GLY A 207 0.61 -14.76 -21.46
CA GLY A 207 0.21 -14.62 -22.85
C GLY A 207 0.44 -15.90 -23.65
N PHE A 208 1.54 -16.60 -23.41
CA PHE A 208 1.79 -17.92 -23.99
C PHE A 208 0.75 -18.95 -23.51
N THR A 209 0.42 -18.94 -22.21
CA THR A 209 -0.59 -19.85 -21.64
C THR A 209 -1.97 -19.61 -22.28
N LEU A 210 -2.37 -18.35 -22.47
CA LEU A 210 -3.62 -18.00 -23.14
C LEU A 210 -3.62 -18.40 -24.62
N ALA A 211 -2.50 -18.24 -25.32
CA ALA A 211 -2.37 -18.69 -26.71
C ALA A 211 -2.52 -20.21 -26.82
N VAL A 212 -1.90 -20.97 -25.92
CA VAL A 212 -2.05 -22.44 -25.85
C VAL A 212 -3.48 -22.84 -25.50
N LEU A 213 -4.10 -22.18 -24.52
CA LEU A 213 -5.48 -22.46 -24.13
C LEU A 213 -6.46 -22.22 -25.28
N SER A 214 -6.24 -21.18 -26.09
CA SER A 214 -7.03 -20.91 -27.28
C SER A 214 -6.93 -22.03 -28.32
N LEU A 215 -5.82 -22.76 -28.42
CA LEU A 215 -5.73 -23.91 -29.32
C LEU A 215 -6.63 -25.09 -28.90
N ILE A 216 -6.95 -25.19 -27.60
CA ILE A 216 -7.73 -26.27 -27.00
C ILE A 216 -9.22 -25.91 -26.99
N TRP A 217 -9.57 -24.68 -26.62
CA TRP A 217 -10.95 -24.26 -26.38
C TRP A 217 -11.59 -23.46 -27.52
N SER A 218 -10.79 -22.83 -28.39
CA SER A 218 -11.32 -22.03 -29.50
C SER A 218 -11.47 -22.87 -30.77
N THR A 219 -12.52 -22.58 -31.53
CA THR A 219 -12.63 -23.12 -32.90
C THR A 219 -11.47 -22.60 -33.77
N PRO A 220 -11.08 -23.31 -34.85
CA PRO A 220 -9.97 -22.87 -35.70
C PRO A 220 -10.10 -21.43 -36.21
N GLU A 221 -11.33 -20.96 -36.42
CA GLU A 221 -11.67 -19.61 -36.89
C GLU A 221 -11.48 -18.53 -35.80
N GLU A 222 -11.46 -18.91 -34.52
CA GLU A 222 -11.35 -17.99 -33.38
C GLU A 222 -9.95 -17.97 -32.74
N ARG A 223 -9.01 -18.81 -33.21
CA ARG A 223 -7.66 -18.92 -32.62
C ARG A 223 -6.85 -17.63 -32.64
N TRP A 224 -7.15 -16.72 -33.57
CA TRP A 224 -6.51 -15.40 -33.62
C TRP A 224 -6.84 -14.55 -32.37
N VAL A 225 -8.00 -14.79 -31.73
CA VAL A 225 -8.41 -14.12 -30.50
C VAL A 225 -7.47 -14.44 -29.35
N GLY A 226 -6.94 -15.67 -29.30
CA GLY A 226 -5.94 -16.07 -28.31
C GLY A 226 -4.63 -15.29 -28.42
N ALA A 227 -4.17 -15.02 -29.65
CA ALA A 227 -2.99 -14.19 -29.88
C ALA A 227 -3.21 -12.73 -29.47
N VAL A 228 -4.40 -12.19 -29.80
CA VAL A 228 -4.81 -10.84 -29.37
C VAL A 228 -4.90 -10.77 -27.84
N ALA A 229 -5.49 -11.78 -27.20
CA ALA A 229 -5.57 -11.88 -25.74
C ALA A 229 -4.19 -11.93 -25.09
N GLY A 230 -3.24 -12.67 -25.67
CA GLY A 230 -1.87 -12.71 -25.21
C GLY A 230 -1.18 -11.35 -25.28
N PHE A 231 -1.34 -10.62 -26.40
CA PHE A 231 -0.81 -9.26 -26.54
C PHE A 231 -1.44 -8.28 -25.55
N VAL A 232 -2.77 -8.34 -25.38
CA VAL A 232 -3.50 -7.51 -24.42
C VAL A 232 -3.09 -7.82 -22.98
N MET A 233 -2.83 -9.09 -22.66
CA MET A 233 -2.29 -9.47 -21.35
C MET A 233 -0.98 -8.74 -21.06
N VAL A 234 -0.10 -8.60 -22.05
CA VAL A 234 1.13 -7.81 -21.89
C VAL A 234 0.78 -6.39 -21.48
N ILE A 235 -0.04 -5.70 -22.28
CA ILE A 235 -0.43 -4.30 -21.99
C ILE A 235 -1.05 -4.19 -20.58
N ASN A 236 -1.98 -5.07 -20.23
CA ASN A 236 -2.66 -5.04 -18.94
C ASN A 236 -1.69 -5.24 -17.77
N VAL A 237 -0.73 -6.14 -17.89
CA VAL A 237 0.31 -6.37 -16.86
C VAL A 237 1.19 -5.13 -16.68
N PHE A 238 1.57 -4.46 -17.79
CA PHE A 238 2.33 -3.20 -17.72
C PHE A 238 1.54 -2.09 -17.03
N VAL A 239 0.26 -1.93 -17.37
CA VAL A 239 -0.63 -0.94 -16.74
C VAL A 239 -0.84 -1.26 -15.26
N ALA A 240 -1.05 -2.53 -14.92
CA ALA A 240 -1.23 -3.02 -13.55
C ALA A 240 0.00 -2.75 -12.68
N ALA A 241 1.20 -3.14 -13.14
CA ALA A 241 2.46 -2.89 -12.43
C ALA A 241 2.72 -1.39 -12.25
N THR A 242 2.40 -0.58 -13.27
CA THR A 242 2.53 0.87 -13.23
C THR A 242 1.59 1.48 -12.21
N ALA A 243 0.30 1.13 -12.24
CA ALA A 243 -0.69 1.65 -11.31
C ALA A 243 -0.39 1.22 -9.87
N GLY A 244 -0.06 -0.06 -9.65
CA GLY A 244 0.30 -0.60 -8.33
C GLY A 244 1.54 0.04 -7.71
N THR A 245 2.46 0.58 -8.53
CA THR A 245 3.65 1.29 -8.04
C THR A 245 3.45 2.79 -7.91
N LEU A 246 2.89 3.44 -8.94
CA LEU A 246 2.82 4.90 -9.02
C LEU A 246 1.76 5.50 -8.10
N LEU A 247 0.62 4.83 -7.92
CA LEU A 247 -0.45 5.34 -7.07
C LEU A 247 -0.01 5.47 -5.60
N PRO A 248 0.53 4.44 -4.91
CA PRO A 248 0.95 4.58 -3.51
C PRO A 248 2.11 5.55 -3.35
N MET A 249 3.05 5.56 -4.29
CA MET A 249 4.16 6.53 -4.33
C MET A 249 3.64 7.97 -4.48
N GLY A 250 2.62 8.16 -5.31
CA GLY A 250 1.96 9.43 -5.54
C GLY A 250 1.25 9.94 -4.28
N LEU A 251 0.47 9.08 -3.62
CA LEU A 251 -0.17 9.41 -2.34
C LEU A 251 0.85 9.84 -1.28
N LYS A 252 1.95 9.08 -1.12
CA LYS A 252 3.00 9.46 -0.16
C LYS A 252 3.63 10.82 -0.50
N ARG A 253 3.80 11.16 -1.79
CA ARG A 253 4.30 12.50 -2.18
C ARG A 253 3.33 13.63 -1.82
N LEU A 254 2.04 13.34 -1.77
CA LEU A 254 1.00 14.28 -1.35
C LEU A 254 0.77 14.28 0.17
N ASN A 255 1.61 13.59 0.95
CA ASN A 255 1.42 13.36 2.38
C ASN A 255 0.07 12.70 2.73
N LEU A 256 -0.44 11.86 1.82
CA LEU A 256 -1.60 11.00 2.05
C LEU A 256 -1.12 9.58 2.36
N ASP A 257 -1.90 8.86 3.15
CA ASP A 257 -1.65 7.46 3.49
C ASP A 257 -1.71 6.58 2.21
N PRO A 258 -0.59 5.90 1.83
CA PRO A 258 -0.56 5.01 0.67
C PRO A 258 -1.54 3.83 0.74
N ALA A 259 -1.91 3.38 1.95
CA ALA A 259 -2.86 2.29 2.15
C ALA A 259 -4.31 2.69 1.82
N LEU A 260 -4.58 3.98 1.57
CA LEU A 260 -5.88 4.45 1.09
C LEU A 260 -6.26 3.91 -0.30
N ILE A 261 -5.28 3.48 -1.11
CA ILE A 261 -5.57 2.75 -2.34
C ILE A 261 -6.03 1.36 -1.96
N SER A 262 -7.34 1.19 -1.88
CA SER A 262 -7.93 -0.11 -1.64
C SER A 262 -7.69 -1.03 -2.84
N GLY A 263 -7.44 -2.30 -2.56
CA GLY A 263 -7.33 -3.34 -3.60
C GLY A 263 -8.50 -3.32 -4.59
N PRO A 264 -9.77 -3.32 -4.13
CA PRO A 264 -10.94 -3.31 -5.01
C PRO A 264 -11.02 -2.11 -5.96
N LEU A 265 -10.66 -0.90 -5.50
CA LEU A 265 -10.68 0.30 -6.35
C LEU A 265 -9.64 0.18 -7.48
N LEU A 266 -8.43 -0.28 -7.13
CA LEU A 266 -7.36 -0.50 -8.09
C LEU A 266 -7.74 -1.56 -9.12
N THR A 267 -8.20 -2.74 -8.68
CA THR A 267 -8.54 -3.84 -9.58
C THR A 267 -9.70 -3.47 -10.51
N THR A 268 -10.74 -2.82 -9.99
CA THR A 268 -11.91 -2.45 -10.81
C THR A 268 -11.55 -1.43 -11.90
N THR A 269 -10.66 -0.48 -11.57
CA THR A 269 -10.17 0.48 -12.57
C THR A 269 -9.37 -0.22 -13.66
N LEU A 270 -8.55 -1.20 -13.29
CA LEU A 270 -7.79 -2.00 -14.23
C LEU A 270 -8.67 -2.93 -15.07
N ASP A 271 -9.75 -3.45 -14.50
CA ASP A 271 -10.74 -4.25 -15.24
C ASP A 271 -11.39 -3.41 -16.35
N ALA A 272 -11.82 -2.18 -16.02
CA ALA A 272 -12.39 -1.27 -17.01
C ALA A 272 -11.39 -0.98 -18.15
N ILE A 273 -10.14 -0.64 -17.82
CA ILE A 273 -9.09 -0.38 -18.82
C ILE A 273 -8.79 -1.64 -19.64
N GLY A 274 -8.69 -2.79 -18.97
CA GLY A 274 -8.36 -4.06 -19.58
C GLY A 274 -9.44 -4.54 -20.54
N PHE A 275 -10.72 -4.42 -20.17
CA PHE A 275 -11.84 -4.77 -21.04
C PHE A 275 -11.97 -3.82 -22.23
N LEU A 276 -11.81 -2.51 -22.03
CA LEU A 276 -11.79 -1.55 -23.13
C LEU A 276 -10.67 -1.85 -24.13
N THR A 277 -9.48 -2.16 -23.62
CA THR A 277 -8.32 -2.50 -24.45
C THR A 277 -8.55 -3.81 -25.21
N PHE A 278 -9.03 -4.85 -24.52
CA PHE A 278 -9.27 -6.16 -25.11
C PHE A 278 -10.37 -6.11 -26.19
N LEU A 279 -11.55 -5.63 -25.82
CA LEU A 279 -12.71 -5.62 -26.70
C LEU A 279 -12.55 -4.60 -27.83
N GLY A 280 -11.84 -3.49 -27.57
CA GLY A 280 -11.46 -2.51 -28.59
C GLY A 280 -10.55 -3.13 -29.66
N LEU A 281 -9.49 -3.83 -29.26
CA LEU A 281 -8.58 -4.50 -30.20
C LEU A 281 -9.26 -5.60 -30.99
N VAL A 282 -10.09 -6.41 -30.34
CA VAL A 282 -10.86 -7.47 -31.02
C VAL A 282 -11.85 -6.87 -32.03
N SER A 283 -12.53 -5.77 -31.69
CA SER A 283 -13.44 -5.06 -32.60
C SER A 283 -12.73 -4.54 -33.86
N VAL A 284 -11.52 -3.99 -33.70
CA VAL A 284 -10.69 -3.54 -34.83
C VAL A 284 -10.23 -4.73 -35.69
N MET A 285 -9.78 -5.82 -35.06
CA MET A 285 -9.34 -7.02 -35.77
C MET A 285 -10.47 -7.72 -36.54
N LEU A 286 -11.69 -7.78 -35.97
CA LEU A 286 -12.86 -8.32 -36.67
C LEU A 286 -13.14 -7.59 -37.99
N LYS A 287 -12.97 -6.27 -38.03
CA LYS A 287 -13.14 -5.46 -39.26
C LYS A 287 -12.01 -5.64 -40.28
N LEU A 288 -10.87 -6.19 -39.88
CA LEU A 288 -9.71 -6.42 -40.74
C LEU A 288 -9.67 -7.86 -41.28
N VAL A 289 -10.23 -8.81 -40.52
CA VAL A 289 -10.25 -10.25 -40.87
C VAL A 289 -11.55 -10.65 -41.58
N GLY A 290 -12.66 -9.95 -41.30
CA GLY A 290 -13.95 -10.11 -42.01
C GLY A 290 -14.11 -9.12 -43.14
#